data_AF-A0A317UAN6-F1
#
_entry.id   AF-A0A317UAN6-F1
#
_cell.length_a   1.000
_cell.length_b   1.000
_cell.length_c   1.000
_cell.angle_alpha   90.00
_cell.angle_beta   90.00
_cell.angle_gamma   90.00
#
_symmetry.space_group_name_H-M   'P 1'
#
loop_
_entity.id
_entity.type
_entity.pdbx_description
1 polymer ?
#
loop_
_entity_poly.entity_id
_entity_poly.type
_entity_poly.pdbx_seq_one_letter_code
_entity_poly.pdbx_strand_id
1 'polypeptide(L)'
;MIKSKKGYKISVLLSIVCWLTFIWLRTFTYMASYDEGTGAYSFLIFAVITLLGTFFYWSLLKPAGNGSWFSILFDDEPEDYIEEMPGGDGKRWCILRKSMLAMGSLAFLCLLAFVFEMWTDITVFTDSTYITIGFLNINKKYMFDPILFIVFPLWTQMIFRGIREEYYSMKAVISGVMQLLMLSLISYLLFMKLPNIWLIELAAIEIITVIVAVRKYAWSCCNKKGNVLALIGLYIFFWGALLVVFYRTGMSFDQYSYGKDWRVYQNNIKQIITGASAFGCSSELISNSTVTAFLADRNNYFLAGLYYGGWVVGVAIVIVLLLFLIASYRLLGKNVVFNRNYLVYKAAWWTLAMRVIWGIPYSIGVLPLPIALPFAGRIGFYMDTIALGLLIWSVIESKCIDESFYADKRVSDIFEGAEIKLMDWDEDNVFKIVLTCAEEATVICFAEEYKEHNVMVLRPIDLDETCVLIVEKSADTDLWHDVEDDTVRSEILQKYMENNRPDCMEVVE
;
A
#
# COMPACT_ATOMS: atom_id res chain seq x y z
N MET A 1 -8.85 28.09 7.96
CA MET A 1 -7.61 27.53 8.56
C MET A 1 -6.97 26.58 7.53
N ILE A 2 -6.08 27.13 6.72
CA ILE A 2 -5.54 26.51 5.49
C ILE A 2 -4.47 25.48 5.87
N LYS A 3 -4.74 24.19 5.68
CA LYS A 3 -3.70 23.15 5.69
C LYS A 3 -2.97 23.21 4.35
N SER A 4 -1.90 24.01 4.30
CA SER A 4 -1.07 24.16 3.11
C SER A 4 -0.59 22.82 2.54
N LYS A 5 -0.34 22.80 1.22
CA LYS A 5 0.33 21.76 0.41
C LYS A 5 1.69 21.24 0.98
N LYS A 6 2.14 21.73 2.14
CA LYS A 6 3.36 21.29 2.88
C LYS A 6 3.19 19.96 3.63
N GLY A 7 1.98 19.44 3.80
CA GLY A 7 1.72 18.23 4.63
C GLY A 7 2.46 16.96 4.16
N TYR A 8 2.54 16.75 2.86
CA TYR A 8 3.18 15.56 2.28
C TYR A 8 4.71 15.62 2.38
N LYS A 9 5.32 16.77 2.06
CA LYS A 9 6.79 16.95 2.10
C LYS A 9 7.37 16.65 3.49
N ILE A 10 6.72 17.13 4.55
CA ILE A 10 7.15 16.89 5.94
C ILE A 10 7.06 15.40 6.28
N SER A 11 5.98 14.73 5.88
CA SER A 11 5.76 13.31 6.18
C SER A 11 6.75 12.41 5.42
N VAL A 12 7.07 12.74 4.17
CA VAL A 12 8.10 12.07 3.37
C VAL A 12 9.48 12.27 4.00
N LEU A 13 9.85 13.51 4.32
CA LEU A 13 11.12 13.82 4.96
C LEU A 13 11.28 13.07 6.28
N LEU A 14 10.26 13.10 7.14
CA LEU A 14 10.26 12.41 8.43
C LEU A 14 10.41 10.89 8.26
N SER A 15 9.72 10.31 7.28
CA SER A 15 9.82 8.87 6.98
C SER A 15 11.21 8.48 6.47
N ILE A 16 11.82 9.30 5.61
CA ILE A 16 13.20 9.09 5.13
C ILE A 16 14.21 9.23 6.27
N VAL A 17 14.06 10.23 7.14
CA VAL A 17 14.94 10.39 8.31
C VAL A 17 14.82 9.20 9.25
N CYS A 18 13.60 8.71 9.51
CA CYS A 18 13.40 7.48 10.30
C CYS A 18 14.05 6.27 9.61
N TRP A 19 13.85 6.10 8.31
CA TRP A 19 14.46 5.03 7.52
C TRP A 19 15.99 5.03 7.58
N LEU A 20 16.63 6.19 7.41
CA LEU A 20 18.07 6.35 7.58
C LEU A 20 18.52 6.05 9.01
N THR A 21 17.72 6.43 10.01
CA THR A 21 17.99 6.10 11.42
C THR A 21 17.94 4.59 11.65
N PHE A 22 16.98 3.87 11.07
CA PHE A 22 16.92 2.41 11.16
C PHE A 22 18.05 1.71 10.42
N ILE A 23 18.46 2.22 9.25
CA ILE A 23 19.65 1.73 8.54
C ILE A 23 20.88 1.91 9.43
N TRP A 24 21.04 3.07 10.06
CA TRP A 24 22.14 3.33 10.97
C TRP A 24 22.12 2.38 12.18
N LEU A 25 20.96 2.22 12.83
CA LEU A 25 20.78 1.30 13.98
C LEU A 25 21.10 -0.15 13.59
N ARG A 26 20.68 -0.57 12.40
CA ARG A 26 21.01 -1.89 11.84
C ARG A 26 22.52 -2.03 11.61
N THR A 27 23.14 -1.07 10.91
CA THR A 27 24.58 -1.10 10.65
C THR A 27 25.37 -1.16 11.95
N PHE A 28 25.02 -0.32 12.93
CA PHE A 28 25.63 -0.32 14.25
C PHE A 28 25.49 -1.68 14.93
N THR A 29 24.27 -2.22 15.00
CA THR A 29 24.02 -3.51 15.64
C THR A 29 24.78 -4.65 14.95
N TYR A 30 24.85 -4.62 13.61
CA TYR A 30 25.59 -5.61 12.83
C TYR A 30 27.08 -5.56 13.15
N MET A 31 27.68 -4.37 13.07
CA MET A 31 29.11 -4.18 13.36
C MET A 31 29.47 -4.50 14.83
N ALA A 32 28.52 -4.33 15.76
CA ALA A 32 28.76 -4.59 17.17
C ALA A 32 28.55 -6.06 17.58
N SER A 33 27.71 -6.81 16.84
CA SER A 33 27.20 -8.12 17.29
C SER A 33 27.48 -9.29 16.33
N TYR A 34 28.04 -9.03 15.14
CA TYR A 34 28.38 -10.06 14.15
C TYR A 34 29.88 -10.07 13.87
N ASP A 35 30.45 -11.26 13.72
CA ASP A 35 31.86 -11.46 13.37
C ASP A 35 32.16 -11.25 11.87
N GLU A 36 31.11 -11.10 11.04
CA GLU A 36 31.24 -10.86 9.61
C GLU A 36 31.63 -9.40 9.30
N GLY A 37 32.72 -9.21 8.56
CA GLY A 37 33.14 -7.88 8.09
C GLY A 37 32.21 -7.33 7.00
N THR A 38 31.15 -6.61 7.40
CA THR A 38 30.35 -5.80 6.46
C THR A 38 30.84 -4.36 6.45
N GLY A 39 31.03 -3.79 5.26
CA GLY A 39 31.37 -2.37 5.12
C GLY A 39 30.27 -1.46 5.68
N ALA A 40 30.66 -0.35 6.33
CA ALA A 40 29.76 0.59 7.01
C ALA A 40 28.61 1.12 6.13
N TYR A 41 28.81 1.16 4.80
CA TYR A 41 27.82 1.66 3.84
C TYR A 41 27.05 0.56 3.10
N SER A 42 27.35 -0.73 3.35
CA SER A 42 26.76 -1.83 2.58
C SER A 42 25.23 -1.83 2.66
N PHE A 43 24.66 -1.74 3.87
CA PHE A 43 23.21 -1.69 4.05
C PHE A 43 22.59 -0.46 3.41
N LEU A 44 23.24 0.71 3.48
CA LEU A 44 22.74 1.94 2.87
C LEU A 44 22.67 1.82 1.34
N ILE A 45 23.76 1.36 0.71
CA ILE A 45 23.83 1.18 -0.76
C ILE A 45 22.72 0.23 -1.22
N PHE A 46 22.59 -0.91 -0.56
CA PHE A 46 21.56 -1.90 -0.89
C PHE A 46 20.14 -1.39 -0.67
N ALA A 47 19.90 -0.61 0.38
CA ALA A 47 18.59 0.00 0.62
C ALA A 47 18.23 1.02 -0.45
N VAL A 48 19.19 1.87 -0.86
CA VAL A 48 18.99 2.86 -1.93
C VAL A 48 18.71 2.15 -3.27
N ILE A 49 19.46 1.12 -3.61
CA ILE A 49 19.21 0.31 -4.82
C ILE A 49 17.80 -0.30 -4.78
N THR A 50 17.39 -0.84 -3.62
CA THR A 50 16.06 -1.45 -3.45
C THR A 50 14.95 -0.41 -3.59
N LEU A 51 15.12 0.78 -3.02
CA LEU A 51 14.15 1.87 -3.12
C LEU A 51 14.01 2.37 -4.56
N LEU A 52 15.13 2.60 -5.26
CA LEU A 52 15.15 3.00 -6.67
C LEU A 52 14.57 1.91 -7.57
N GLY A 53 14.91 0.65 -7.32
CA GLY A 53 14.32 -0.49 -8.02
C GLY A 53 12.80 -0.55 -7.82
N THR A 54 12.32 -0.30 -6.61
CA THR A 54 10.87 -0.22 -6.32
C THR A 54 10.20 0.87 -7.15
N PHE A 55 10.77 2.07 -7.21
CA PHE A 55 10.24 3.15 -8.04
C PHE A 55 10.27 2.80 -9.53
N PHE A 56 11.35 2.21 -10.02
CA PHE A 56 11.46 1.79 -11.41
C PHE A 56 10.40 0.75 -11.78
N TYR A 57 10.31 -0.36 -11.06
CA TYR A 57 9.33 -1.42 -11.33
C TYR A 57 7.89 -0.93 -11.14
N TRP A 58 7.62 -0.15 -10.09
CA TRP A 58 6.27 0.37 -9.87
C TRP A 58 5.86 1.40 -10.92
N SER A 59 6.81 2.17 -11.47
CA SER A 59 6.55 3.06 -12.60
C SER A 59 6.23 2.31 -13.89
N LEU A 60 6.85 1.15 -14.13
CA LEU A 60 6.56 0.27 -15.26
C LEU A 60 5.21 -0.45 -15.14
N LEU A 61 4.71 -0.60 -13.92
CA LEU A 61 3.39 -1.16 -13.64
C LEU A 61 2.26 -0.13 -13.82
N LYS A 62 2.57 1.11 -14.22
CA LYS A 62 1.52 2.07 -14.59
C LYS A 62 0.70 1.52 -15.77
N PRO A 63 -0.63 1.71 -15.75
CA PRO A 63 -1.47 1.54 -16.92
C PRO A 63 -1.20 2.69 -17.90
N ALA A 64 0.00 2.74 -18.47
CA ALA A 64 0.21 3.46 -19.72
C ALA A 64 -0.25 2.52 -20.84
N GLY A 65 -0.90 3.04 -21.87
CA GLY A 65 -1.55 2.29 -22.96
C GLY A 65 -0.68 1.35 -23.81
N ASN A 66 0.47 0.88 -23.32
CA ASN A 66 1.34 -0.10 -23.96
C ASN A 66 1.73 -1.22 -22.98
N GLY A 67 1.06 -2.36 -23.10
CA GLY A 67 1.68 -3.69 -23.00
C GLY A 67 2.47 -4.07 -21.74
N SER A 68 2.05 -3.66 -20.54
CA SER A 68 2.54 -4.27 -19.30
C SER A 68 2.05 -5.71 -19.19
N TRP A 69 2.86 -6.63 -18.63
CA TRP A 69 2.42 -8.01 -18.36
C TRP A 69 1.13 -8.04 -17.51
N PHE A 70 0.96 -7.07 -16.61
CA PHE A 70 -0.26 -6.91 -15.82
C PHE A 70 -1.41 -6.25 -16.62
N SER A 71 -1.16 -5.38 -17.59
CA SER A 71 -2.25 -4.85 -18.44
C SER A 71 -2.85 -5.93 -19.34
N ILE A 72 -2.03 -6.87 -19.81
CA ILE A 72 -2.48 -8.06 -20.58
C ILE A 72 -3.41 -8.95 -19.75
N LEU A 73 -3.20 -9.06 -18.44
CA LEU A 73 -4.05 -9.84 -17.54
C LEU A 73 -5.21 -9.04 -16.93
N PHE A 74 -5.08 -7.71 -16.78
CA PHE A 74 -5.84 -6.92 -15.81
C PHE A 74 -6.20 -5.48 -16.22
N ASP A 75 -5.93 -5.03 -17.45
CA ASP A 75 -6.53 -3.78 -17.96
C ASP A 75 -7.89 -4.01 -18.63
N ASP A 76 -8.68 -2.95 -18.60
CA ASP A 76 -10.06 -2.94 -19.08
C ASP A 76 -10.20 -2.89 -20.61
N GLU A 77 -9.13 -2.68 -21.38
CA GLU A 77 -9.14 -2.71 -22.85
C GLU A 77 -7.77 -3.10 -23.43
N PRO A 78 -7.79 -3.89 -24.52
CA PRO A 78 -7.48 -3.30 -25.81
C PRO A 78 -8.70 -3.39 -26.73
N GLU A 79 -9.19 -2.25 -27.19
CA GLU A 79 -10.21 -2.12 -28.24
C GLU A 79 -9.76 -2.68 -29.61
N ASP A 80 -8.49 -3.07 -29.79
CA ASP A 80 -7.96 -3.31 -31.14
C ASP A 80 -7.79 -4.78 -31.57
N TYR A 81 -8.15 -5.77 -30.75
CA TYR A 81 -7.89 -7.19 -31.07
C TYR A 81 -9.09 -8.14 -30.98
N ILE A 82 -10.32 -7.64 -31.07
CA ILE A 82 -11.46 -8.50 -31.38
C ILE A 82 -11.71 -8.36 -32.88
N GLU A 83 -11.31 -9.39 -33.64
CA GLU A 83 -11.73 -9.59 -35.02
C GLU A 83 -13.21 -9.21 -35.15
N GLU A 84 -13.49 -8.25 -36.03
CA GLU A 84 -14.84 -7.91 -36.48
C GLU A 84 -15.50 -9.18 -37.03
N MET A 85 -16.16 -9.94 -36.17
CA MET A 85 -17.17 -10.90 -36.58
C MET A 85 -18.39 -10.08 -37.04
N PRO A 86 -18.80 -10.18 -38.31
CA PRO A 86 -19.92 -9.42 -38.81
C PRO A 86 -21.20 -10.01 -38.21
N GLY A 87 -21.74 -9.35 -37.19
CA GLY A 87 -23.06 -9.61 -36.63
C GLY A 87 -23.06 -10.26 -35.25
N GLY A 88 -23.20 -9.42 -34.22
CA GLY A 88 -23.66 -9.82 -32.88
C GLY A 88 -22.75 -9.33 -31.75
N ASP A 89 -23.34 -8.64 -30.77
CA ASP A 89 -22.78 -8.23 -29.48
C ASP A 89 -21.51 -9.00 -29.08
N GLY A 90 -20.34 -8.38 -29.28
CA GLY A 90 -19.10 -8.84 -28.70
C GLY A 90 -19.24 -8.82 -27.17
N LYS A 91 -19.48 -9.98 -26.55
CA LYS A 91 -19.61 -10.09 -25.10
C LYS A 91 -18.27 -9.75 -24.43
N ARG A 92 -18.11 -8.48 -24.03
CA ARG A 92 -17.00 -8.01 -23.18
C ARG A 92 -16.93 -8.89 -21.93
N TRP A 93 -15.78 -9.52 -21.69
CA TRP A 93 -15.60 -10.35 -20.50
C TRP A 93 -15.47 -9.43 -19.28
N CYS A 94 -16.40 -9.57 -18.32
CA CYS A 94 -16.30 -8.91 -17.03
C CYS A 94 -14.97 -9.27 -16.32
N ILE A 95 -14.38 -8.30 -15.60
CA ILE A 95 -13.14 -8.46 -14.83
C ILE A 95 -13.20 -9.71 -13.96
N LEU A 96 -14.35 -9.98 -13.33
CA LEU A 96 -14.52 -11.10 -12.42
C LEU A 96 -14.33 -12.46 -13.11
N ARG A 97 -14.71 -12.59 -14.38
CA ARG A 97 -14.53 -13.82 -15.17
C ARG A 97 -13.09 -14.01 -15.60
N LYS A 98 -12.42 -12.93 -16.03
CA LYS A 98 -10.99 -12.97 -16.35
C LYS A 98 -10.18 -13.38 -15.11
N SER A 99 -10.49 -12.78 -13.96
CA SER A 99 -9.87 -13.12 -12.67
C SER A 99 -10.13 -14.58 -12.27
N MET A 100 -11.36 -15.07 -12.44
CA MET A 100 -11.69 -16.46 -12.17
C MET A 100 -10.94 -17.44 -13.06
N LEU A 101 -10.78 -17.13 -14.35
CA LEU A 101 -9.99 -17.94 -15.29
C LEU A 101 -8.51 -17.99 -14.86
N ALA A 102 -7.92 -16.84 -14.55
CA ALA A 102 -6.54 -16.77 -14.08
C ALA A 102 -6.33 -17.55 -12.77
N MET A 103 -7.27 -17.42 -11.82
CA MET A 103 -7.24 -18.19 -10.57
C MET A 103 -7.43 -19.69 -10.80
N GLY A 104 -8.31 -20.09 -11.72
CA GLY A 104 -8.51 -21.49 -12.08
C GLY A 104 -7.25 -22.10 -12.70
N SER A 105 -6.60 -21.36 -13.60
CA SER A 105 -5.31 -21.75 -14.19
C SER A 105 -4.22 -21.86 -13.13
N LEU A 106 -4.11 -20.87 -12.23
CA LEU A 106 -3.13 -20.91 -11.13
C LEU A 106 -3.37 -22.10 -10.21
N ALA A 107 -4.62 -22.35 -9.81
CA ALA A 107 -4.98 -23.50 -8.98
C ALA A 107 -4.66 -24.83 -9.68
N PHE A 108 -4.94 -24.94 -10.97
CA PHE A 108 -4.58 -26.10 -11.77
C PHE A 108 -3.06 -26.31 -11.82
N LEU A 109 -2.28 -25.23 -12.04
CA LEU A 109 -0.82 -25.29 -12.01
C LEU A 109 -0.28 -25.67 -10.63
N CYS A 110 -0.88 -25.18 -9.54
CA CYS A 110 -0.52 -25.56 -8.17
C CYS A 110 -0.81 -27.05 -7.92
N LEU A 111 -1.95 -27.58 -8.36
CA LEU A 111 -2.27 -29.00 -8.25
C LEU A 111 -1.30 -29.86 -9.06
N LEU A 112 -0.98 -29.44 -10.28
CA LEU A 112 -0.02 -30.10 -11.15
C LEU A 112 1.39 -30.07 -10.54
N ALA A 113 1.81 -28.95 -9.95
CA ALA A 113 3.07 -28.83 -9.21
C ALA A 113 3.10 -29.78 -7.99
N PHE A 114 2.00 -29.88 -7.25
CA PHE A 114 1.88 -30.83 -6.13
C PHE A 114 1.99 -32.29 -6.57
N VAL A 115 1.36 -32.64 -7.71
CA VAL A 115 1.50 -33.98 -8.31
C VAL A 115 2.94 -34.21 -8.75
N PHE A 116 3.57 -33.26 -9.46
CA PHE A 116 4.95 -33.43 -9.93
C PHE A 116 5.97 -33.52 -8.80
N GLU A 117 5.73 -32.86 -7.68
CA GLU A 117 6.58 -32.95 -6.49
C GLU A 117 6.60 -34.36 -5.87
N MET A 118 5.58 -35.19 -6.15
CA MET A 118 5.61 -36.61 -5.76
C MET A 118 6.37 -37.51 -6.74
N TRP A 119 6.64 -37.05 -7.98
CA TRP A 119 7.15 -37.89 -9.07
C TRP A 119 8.50 -37.42 -9.64
N THR A 120 8.93 -36.18 -9.36
CA THR A 120 10.13 -35.55 -9.94
C THR A 120 10.88 -34.72 -8.89
N ASP A 121 12.09 -34.25 -9.21
CA ASP A 121 12.92 -33.40 -8.35
C ASP A 121 12.43 -31.94 -8.24
N ILE A 122 11.22 -31.63 -8.72
CA ILE A 122 10.60 -30.32 -8.57
C ILE A 122 10.05 -30.19 -7.16
N THR A 123 10.49 -29.19 -6.39
CA THR A 123 9.97 -28.92 -5.05
C THR A 123 9.35 -27.53 -5.00
N VAL A 124 8.08 -27.45 -4.65
CA VAL A 124 7.34 -26.18 -4.59
C VAL A 124 6.71 -26.00 -3.22
N PHE A 125 6.04 -27.01 -2.70
CA PHE A 125 5.30 -26.90 -1.43
C PHE A 125 6.00 -27.57 -0.26
N THR A 126 6.80 -28.62 -0.48
CA THR A 126 7.30 -29.48 0.61
C THR A 126 8.58 -28.98 1.27
N ASP A 127 9.43 -28.24 0.56
CA ASP A 127 10.64 -27.64 1.12
C ASP A 127 10.28 -26.39 1.96
N SER A 128 10.93 -26.24 3.11
CA SER A 128 10.79 -25.09 4.02
C SER A 128 11.56 -23.85 3.58
N THR A 129 12.47 -23.96 2.61
CA THR A 129 13.47 -22.93 2.31
C THR A 129 13.40 -22.47 0.87
N TYR A 130 13.35 -23.40 -0.08
CA TYR A 130 13.42 -23.09 -1.51
C TYR A 130 12.18 -23.59 -2.27
N ILE A 131 11.92 -22.94 -3.39
CA ILE A 131 11.11 -23.44 -4.50
C ILE A 131 12.12 -23.79 -5.59
N THR A 132 12.23 -25.06 -5.93
CA THR A 132 13.13 -25.60 -6.95
C THR A 132 12.31 -26.04 -8.16
N ILE A 133 12.48 -25.33 -9.28
CA ILE A 133 11.88 -25.67 -10.56
C ILE A 133 13.03 -25.86 -11.56
N GLY A 134 13.43 -27.12 -11.79
CA GLY A 134 14.58 -27.44 -12.62
C GLY A 134 15.87 -26.83 -12.07
N PHE A 135 16.45 -25.88 -12.81
CA PHE A 135 17.68 -25.19 -12.41
C PHE A 135 17.45 -23.94 -11.54
N LEU A 136 16.19 -23.55 -11.31
CA LEU A 136 15.83 -22.28 -10.68
C LEU A 136 15.45 -22.51 -9.22
N ASN A 137 16.22 -21.93 -8.30
CA ASN A 137 16.01 -22.02 -6.85
C ASN A 137 15.62 -20.64 -6.28
N ILE A 138 14.39 -20.50 -5.83
CA ILE A 138 13.88 -19.25 -5.23
C ILE A 138 13.67 -19.47 -3.74
N ASN A 139 14.30 -18.65 -2.88
CA ASN A 139 14.03 -18.76 -1.44
C ASN A 139 12.63 -18.22 -1.13
N LYS A 140 11.80 -19.02 -0.46
CA LYS A 140 10.41 -18.69 -0.12
C LYS A 140 10.28 -17.37 0.65
N LYS A 141 11.26 -17.05 1.49
CA LYS A 141 11.27 -15.80 2.27
C LYS A 141 11.33 -14.54 1.40
N TYR A 142 11.89 -14.62 0.19
CA TYR A 142 11.88 -13.47 -0.74
C TYR A 142 10.52 -13.26 -1.40
N MET A 143 9.67 -14.29 -1.47
CA MET A 143 8.34 -14.21 -2.07
C MET A 143 7.25 -13.82 -1.08
N PHE A 144 7.48 -14.05 0.22
CA PHE A 144 6.49 -13.80 1.27
C PHE A 144 5.92 -12.40 1.25
N ASP A 145 6.78 -11.40 1.42
CA ASP A 145 6.37 -10.00 1.51
C ASP A 145 5.75 -9.45 0.20
N PRO A 146 6.32 -9.71 -1.00
CA PRO A 146 5.67 -9.35 -2.25
C PRO A 146 4.29 -9.99 -2.44
N ILE A 147 4.10 -11.26 -2.04
CA ILE A 147 2.78 -11.88 -2.09
C ILE A 147 1.81 -11.17 -1.13
N LEU A 148 2.27 -10.89 0.08
CA LEU A 148 1.49 -10.36 1.17
C LEU A 148 1.00 -8.91 0.93
N PHE A 149 1.83 -8.01 0.42
CA PHE A 149 1.42 -6.61 0.20
C PHE A 149 1.32 -6.14 -1.26
N ILE A 150 1.72 -6.95 -2.25
CA ILE A 150 1.54 -6.62 -3.69
C ILE A 150 0.52 -7.55 -4.34
N VAL A 151 0.82 -8.86 -4.42
CA VAL A 151 0.01 -9.80 -5.21
C VAL A 151 -1.38 -9.97 -4.61
N PHE A 152 -1.48 -10.30 -3.32
CA PHE A 152 -2.76 -10.55 -2.66
C PHE A 152 -3.67 -9.31 -2.67
N PRO A 153 -3.19 -8.10 -2.32
CA PRO A 153 -4.04 -6.90 -2.36
C PRO A 153 -4.47 -6.50 -3.77
N LEU A 154 -3.59 -6.60 -4.78
CA LEU A 154 -3.97 -6.35 -6.17
C LEU A 154 -5.09 -7.29 -6.62
N TRP A 155 -4.94 -8.59 -6.35
CA TRP A 155 -5.94 -9.59 -6.72
C TRP A 155 -7.27 -9.42 -6.00
N THR A 156 -7.20 -9.16 -4.69
CA THR A 156 -8.37 -8.82 -3.87
C THR A 156 -9.11 -7.63 -4.47
N GLN A 157 -8.38 -6.57 -4.86
CA GLN A 157 -8.97 -5.37 -5.43
C GLN A 157 -9.73 -5.67 -6.72
N MET A 158 -9.15 -6.49 -7.60
CA MET A 158 -9.79 -6.90 -8.85
C MET A 158 -11.07 -7.71 -8.63
N ILE A 159 -11.06 -8.61 -7.64
CA ILE A 159 -12.26 -9.37 -7.27
C ILE A 159 -13.37 -8.40 -6.82
N PHE A 160 -13.05 -7.44 -5.95
CA PHE A 160 -14.05 -6.49 -5.46
C PHE A 160 -14.54 -5.51 -6.54
N ARG A 161 -13.67 -5.10 -7.48
CA ARG A 161 -14.08 -4.34 -8.67
C ARG A 161 -15.05 -5.12 -9.55
N GLY A 162 -14.71 -6.37 -9.88
CA GLY A 162 -15.58 -7.24 -10.66
C GLY A 162 -16.93 -7.52 -9.97
N ILE A 163 -16.96 -7.64 -8.64
CA ILE A 163 -18.22 -7.73 -7.89
C ILE A 163 -19.06 -6.45 -8.04
N ARG A 164 -18.41 -5.27 -7.98
CA ARG A 164 -19.08 -3.97 -8.14
C ARG A 164 -19.63 -3.78 -9.56
N GLU A 165 -18.85 -4.15 -10.59
CA GLU A 165 -19.30 -4.13 -12.00
C GLU A 165 -20.54 -4.98 -12.24
N GLU A 166 -20.62 -6.15 -11.59
CA GLU A 166 -21.81 -7.00 -11.64
C GLU A 166 -22.89 -6.60 -10.61
N TYR A 167 -22.87 -5.35 -10.13
CA TYR A 167 -23.85 -4.76 -9.19
C TYR A 167 -24.12 -5.63 -7.95
N TYR A 168 -23.09 -6.28 -7.41
CA TYR A 168 -23.18 -7.18 -6.25
C TYR A 168 -24.19 -8.32 -6.44
N SER A 169 -24.35 -8.82 -7.68
CA SER A 169 -25.19 -9.98 -7.95
C SER A 169 -24.77 -11.17 -7.08
N MET A 170 -25.73 -12.02 -6.68
CA MET A 170 -25.42 -13.19 -5.84
C MET A 170 -24.37 -14.11 -6.48
N LYS A 171 -24.39 -14.25 -7.81
CA LYS A 171 -23.40 -15.02 -8.57
C LYS A 171 -22.00 -14.39 -8.49
N ALA A 172 -21.92 -13.06 -8.63
CA ALA A 172 -20.67 -12.32 -8.51
C ALA A 172 -20.06 -12.47 -7.11
N VAL A 173 -20.88 -12.30 -6.07
CA VAL A 173 -20.45 -12.43 -4.67
C VAL A 173 -19.94 -13.83 -4.38
N ILE A 174 -20.65 -14.89 -4.80
CA ILE A 174 -20.20 -16.27 -4.62
C ILE A 174 -18.89 -16.52 -5.37
N SER A 175 -18.78 -16.07 -6.62
CA SER A 175 -17.55 -16.19 -7.42
C SER A 175 -16.37 -15.51 -6.73
N GLY A 176 -16.54 -14.28 -6.27
CA GLY A 176 -15.48 -13.54 -5.58
C GLY A 176 -15.07 -14.15 -4.25
N VAL A 177 -16.02 -14.66 -3.46
CA VAL A 177 -15.72 -15.41 -2.22
C VAL A 177 -14.90 -16.65 -2.53
N MET A 178 -15.27 -17.44 -3.54
CA MET A 178 -14.51 -18.62 -3.94
C MET A 178 -13.09 -18.26 -4.40
N GLN A 179 -12.93 -17.19 -5.17
CA GLN A 179 -11.62 -16.72 -5.60
C GLN A 179 -10.74 -16.27 -4.43
N LEU A 180 -11.29 -15.54 -3.46
CA LEU A 180 -10.57 -15.14 -2.24
C LEU A 180 -10.12 -16.36 -1.42
N LEU A 181 -11.00 -17.34 -1.20
CA LEU A 181 -10.65 -18.56 -0.47
C LEU A 181 -9.56 -19.36 -1.18
N MET A 182 -9.63 -19.46 -2.51
CA MET A 182 -8.60 -20.14 -3.32
C MET A 182 -7.26 -19.40 -3.27
N LEU A 183 -7.27 -18.07 -3.36
CA LEU A 183 -6.06 -17.24 -3.28
C LEU A 183 -5.36 -17.43 -1.93
N SER A 184 -6.10 -17.34 -0.82
CA SER A 184 -5.58 -17.57 0.52
C SER A 184 -5.11 -19.00 0.74
N LEU A 185 -5.79 -19.99 0.16
CA LEU A 185 -5.35 -21.38 0.21
C LEU A 185 -4.00 -21.57 -0.51
N ILE A 186 -3.84 -20.96 -1.69
CA ILE A 186 -2.58 -21.00 -2.45
C ILE A 186 -1.46 -20.33 -1.65
N SER A 187 -1.71 -19.13 -1.09
CA SER A 187 -0.76 -18.44 -0.20
C SER A 187 -0.36 -19.34 0.98
N TYR A 188 -1.34 -19.92 1.67
CA TYR A 188 -1.12 -20.82 2.80
C TYR A 188 -0.26 -22.02 2.40
N LEU A 189 -0.59 -22.72 1.31
CA LEU A 189 0.15 -23.90 0.85
C LEU A 189 1.59 -23.57 0.49
N LEU A 190 1.84 -22.39 -0.11
CA LEU A 190 3.19 -21.96 -0.47
C LEU A 190 4.09 -21.83 0.79
N PHE A 191 3.51 -21.33 1.88
CA PHE A 191 4.22 -20.96 3.11
C PHE A 191 4.03 -21.91 4.29
N MET A 192 3.21 -22.97 4.17
CA MET A 192 2.88 -23.87 5.29
C MET A 192 4.08 -24.59 5.91
N LYS A 193 5.22 -24.66 5.20
CA LYS A 193 6.47 -25.26 5.69
C LYS A 193 7.40 -24.26 6.39
N LEU A 194 7.07 -22.97 6.37
CA LEU A 194 7.76 -21.97 7.20
C LEU A 194 7.28 -22.08 8.66
N PRO A 195 8.06 -21.54 9.62
CA PRO A 195 7.60 -21.46 11.01
C PRO A 195 6.24 -20.77 11.11
N ASN A 196 5.37 -21.26 12.00
CA ASN A 196 3.96 -20.82 12.12
C ASN A 196 3.78 -19.30 12.24
N ILE A 197 4.76 -18.57 12.78
CA ILE A 197 4.73 -17.10 12.83
C ILE A 197 4.50 -16.45 11.46
N TRP A 198 5.07 -17.00 10.39
CA TRP A 198 4.88 -16.50 9.02
C TRP A 198 3.43 -16.69 8.57
N LEU A 199 2.80 -17.81 8.95
CA LEU A 199 1.38 -18.05 8.67
C LEU A 199 0.46 -17.14 9.49
N ILE A 200 0.82 -16.84 10.73
CA ILE A 200 0.08 -15.88 11.57
C ILE A 200 0.15 -14.48 10.97
N GLU A 201 1.33 -14.03 10.52
CA GLU A 201 1.51 -12.74 9.85
C GLU A 201 0.74 -12.68 8.53
N LEU A 202 0.80 -13.74 7.72
CA LEU A 202 0.05 -13.89 6.47
C LEU A 202 -1.46 -13.78 6.72
N ALA A 203 -1.99 -14.58 7.64
CA ALA A 203 -3.41 -14.56 8.00
C ALA A 203 -3.86 -13.17 8.44
N ALA A 204 -3.07 -12.50 9.29
CA ALA A 204 -3.41 -11.18 9.79
C ALA A 204 -3.50 -10.13 8.68
N ILE A 205 -2.51 -10.09 7.79
CA ILE A 205 -2.47 -9.08 6.72
C ILE A 205 -3.53 -9.38 5.64
N GLU A 206 -3.76 -10.64 5.28
CA GLU A 206 -4.82 -10.99 4.33
C GLU A 206 -6.21 -10.66 4.90
N ILE A 207 -6.48 -10.97 6.17
CA ILE A 207 -7.75 -10.58 6.85
C ILE A 207 -7.92 -9.06 6.86
N ILE A 208 -6.89 -8.32 7.23
CA ILE A 208 -6.93 -6.85 7.24
C ILE A 208 -7.20 -6.32 5.82
N THR A 209 -6.54 -6.88 4.81
CA THR A 209 -6.71 -6.48 3.41
C THR A 209 -8.14 -6.70 2.94
N VAL A 210 -8.74 -7.85 3.24
CA VAL A 210 -10.15 -8.12 2.93
C VAL A 210 -11.09 -7.17 3.67
N ILE A 211 -10.85 -6.88 4.96
CA ILE A 211 -11.66 -5.91 5.71
C ILE A 211 -11.57 -4.51 5.09
N VAL A 212 -10.36 -4.09 4.69
CA VAL A 212 -10.14 -2.80 4.03
C VAL A 212 -10.83 -2.77 2.65
N ALA A 213 -10.78 -3.86 1.90
CA ALA A 213 -11.47 -4.01 0.62
C ALA A 213 -12.99 -3.91 0.78
N VAL A 214 -13.58 -4.65 1.73
CA VAL A 214 -15.01 -4.56 2.06
C VAL A 214 -15.40 -3.13 2.44
N ARG A 215 -14.59 -2.45 3.25
CA ARG A 215 -14.86 -1.07 3.66
C ARG A 215 -14.86 -0.11 2.46
N LYS A 216 -13.95 -0.28 1.51
CA LYS A 216 -13.87 0.56 0.29
C LYS A 216 -14.99 0.23 -0.70
N TYR A 217 -15.23 -1.06 -0.95
CA TYR A 217 -16.02 -1.51 -2.09
C TYR A 217 -17.44 -1.94 -1.77
N ALA A 218 -17.75 -2.40 -0.56
CA ALA A 218 -19.06 -3.02 -0.30
C ALA A 218 -19.86 -2.31 0.81
N TRP A 219 -19.21 -1.64 1.75
CA TRP A 219 -19.85 -1.14 2.97
C TRP A 219 -20.91 -0.06 2.73
N SER A 220 -20.69 0.85 1.79
CA SER A 220 -21.64 1.91 1.41
C SER A 220 -22.78 1.39 0.53
N CYS A 221 -22.51 0.45 -0.37
CA CYS A 221 -23.48 -0.04 -1.36
C CYS A 221 -24.39 -1.17 -0.85
N CYS A 222 -24.00 -1.87 0.22
CA CYS A 222 -24.77 -3.00 0.74
C CYS A 222 -25.80 -2.58 1.81
N ASN A 223 -27.09 -2.66 1.45
CA ASN A 223 -28.20 -2.45 2.39
C ASN A 223 -28.22 -3.49 3.55
N LYS A 224 -27.70 -4.70 3.32
CA LYS A 224 -27.67 -5.80 4.30
C LYS A 224 -26.27 -5.98 4.92
N LYS A 225 -25.85 -5.02 5.75
CA LYS A 225 -24.53 -5.04 6.43
C LYS A 225 -24.27 -6.33 7.24
N GLY A 226 -25.32 -6.99 7.75
CA GLY A 226 -25.20 -8.28 8.45
C GLY A 226 -24.59 -9.40 7.59
N ASN A 227 -24.93 -9.47 6.30
CA ASN A 227 -24.38 -10.48 5.39
C ASN A 227 -22.88 -10.24 5.13
N VAL A 228 -22.48 -8.97 5.02
CA VAL A 228 -21.09 -8.58 4.85
C VAL A 228 -20.26 -8.98 6.08
N LEU A 229 -20.79 -8.74 7.28
CA LEU A 229 -20.15 -9.18 8.53
C LEU A 229 -20.05 -10.71 8.63
N ALA A 230 -21.08 -11.44 8.20
CA ALA A 230 -21.06 -12.90 8.16
C ALA A 230 -19.98 -13.45 7.22
N LEU A 231 -19.79 -12.84 6.04
CA LEU A 231 -18.73 -13.22 5.09
C LEU A 231 -17.33 -12.93 5.64
N ILE A 232 -17.13 -11.79 6.30
CA ILE A 232 -15.87 -11.50 7.01
C ILE A 232 -15.64 -12.57 8.09
N GLY A 233 -16.67 -12.91 8.88
CA GLY A 233 -16.61 -13.95 9.90
C GLY A 233 -16.24 -15.31 9.33
N LEU A 234 -16.82 -15.69 8.18
CA LEU A 234 -16.51 -16.93 7.47
C LEU A 234 -15.05 -16.95 7.01
N TYR A 235 -14.53 -15.84 6.49
CA TYR A 235 -13.15 -15.73 6.05
C TYR A 235 -12.15 -15.82 7.22
N ILE A 236 -12.46 -15.19 8.35
CA ILE A 236 -11.66 -15.33 9.58
C ILE A 236 -11.70 -16.78 10.08
N PHE A 237 -12.87 -17.42 10.07
CA PHE A 237 -13.01 -18.82 10.46
C PHE A 237 -12.20 -19.75 9.55
N PHE A 238 -12.21 -19.50 8.23
CA PHE A 238 -11.39 -20.22 7.27
C PHE A 238 -9.89 -20.14 7.62
N TRP A 239 -9.37 -18.94 7.88
CA TRP A 239 -7.99 -18.76 8.33
C TRP A 239 -7.70 -19.43 9.67
N GLY A 240 -8.65 -19.37 10.61
CA GLY A 240 -8.56 -20.09 11.88
C GLY A 240 -8.43 -21.61 11.68
N ALA A 241 -9.24 -22.18 10.79
CA ALA A 241 -9.18 -23.60 10.46
C ALA A 241 -7.83 -24.00 9.84
N LEU A 242 -7.27 -23.17 8.95
CA LEU A 242 -5.94 -23.40 8.36
C LEU A 242 -4.83 -23.37 9.42
N LEU A 243 -4.85 -22.41 10.34
CA LEU A 243 -3.83 -22.30 11.39
C LEU A 243 -3.90 -23.48 12.39
N VAL A 244 -5.09 -24.01 12.66
CA VAL A 244 -5.29 -25.16 13.57
C VAL A 244 -4.65 -26.45 13.04
N VAL A 245 -4.40 -26.59 11.74
CA VAL A 245 -3.79 -27.80 11.15
C VAL A 245 -2.46 -28.17 11.82
N PHE A 246 -1.68 -27.18 12.26
CA PHE A 246 -0.39 -27.40 12.93
C PHE A 246 -0.46 -27.38 14.46
N TYR A 247 -1.64 -27.06 15.01
CA TYR A 247 -1.85 -27.04 16.45
C TYR A 247 -2.00 -28.47 16.97
N ARG A 248 -1.27 -28.81 18.05
CA ARG A 248 -1.37 -30.11 18.72
C ARG A 248 -2.02 -29.93 20.08
N THR A 249 -2.88 -30.85 20.48
CA THR A 249 -3.51 -30.84 21.80
C THR A 249 -2.45 -30.78 22.91
N GLY A 250 -2.58 -29.80 23.82
CA GLY A 250 -1.62 -29.56 24.91
C GLY A 250 -0.47 -28.61 24.55
N MET A 251 -0.38 -28.15 23.31
CA MET A 251 0.61 -27.15 22.89
C MET A 251 0.21 -25.76 23.40
N SER A 252 1.12 -25.07 24.08
CA SER A 252 0.92 -23.67 24.47
C SER A 252 1.18 -22.72 23.30
N PHE A 253 0.68 -21.49 23.39
CA PHE A 253 0.81 -20.50 22.30
C PHE A 253 2.28 -20.21 21.96
N ASP A 254 3.15 -20.07 22.95
CA ASP A 254 4.59 -19.86 22.74
C ASP A 254 5.26 -21.03 22.02
N GLN A 255 4.88 -22.27 22.32
CA GLN A 255 5.36 -23.44 21.58
C GLN A 255 4.87 -23.42 20.14
N TYR A 256 3.63 -23.00 19.91
CA TYR A 256 3.06 -22.91 18.56
C TYR A 256 3.68 -21.80 17.72
N SER A 257 3.83 -20.58 18.26
CA SER A 257 4.23 -19.39 17.51
C SER A 257 5.75 -19.17 17.47
N TYR A 258 6.45 -19.37 18.58
CA TYR A 258 7.89 -19.14 18.68
C TYR A 258 8.70 -20.39 18.32
N GLY A 259 8.20 -21.59 18.67
CA GLY A 259 8.79 -22.88 18.34
C GLY A 259 10.11 -23.21 19.07
N LYS A 260 10.64 -22.29 19.87
CA LYS A 260 11.85 -22.44 20.71
C LYS A 260 11.50 -22.22 22.18
N ASP A 261 12.49 -22.37 23.07
CA ASP A 261 12.30 -22.08 24.49
C ASP A 261 12.12 -20.57 24.73
N TRP A 262 10.86 -20.16 24.82
CA TRP A 262 10.46 -18.79 25.07
C TRP A 262 10.91 -18.29 26.45
N ARG A 263 10.97 -19.17 27.47
CA ARG A 263 11.39 -18.77 28.82
C ARG A 263 12.86 -18.39 28.85
N VAL A 264 13.72 -19.12 28.13
CA VAL A 264 15.13 -18.77 27.98
C VAL A 264 15.28 -17.39 27.32
N TYR A 265 14.51 -17.14 26.26
CA TYR A 265 14.50 -15.84 25.58
C TYR A 265 14.06 -14.71 26.51
N GLN A 266 12.95 -14.89 27.23
CA GLN A 266 12.45 -13.92 28.22
C GLN A 266 13.45 -13.65 29.35
N ASN A 267 14.13 -14.68 29.85
CA ASN A 267 15.13 -14.53 30.91
C ASN A 267 16.31 -13.67 30.47
N ASN A 268 16.81 -13.86 29.25
CA ASN A 268 17.90 -13.04 28.72
C ASN A 268 17.47 -11.59 28.51
N ILE A 269 16.26 -11.35 27.99
CA ILE A 269 15.71 -10.00 27.89
C ILE A 269 15.57 -9.35 29.26
N LYS A 270 15.05 -10.09 30.25
CA LYS A 270 14.89 -9.59 31.61
C LYS A 270 16.23 -9.15 32.18
N GLN A 271 17.30 -9.93 31.99
CA GLN A 271 18.65 -9.55 32.42
C GLN A 271 19.13 -8.26 31.74
N ILE A 272 18.89 -8.09 30.44
CA ILE A 272 19.23 -6.85 29.71
C ILE A 272 18.46 -5.66 30.29
N ILE A 273 17.14 -5.79 30.45
CA ILE A 273 16.27 -4.72 30.94
C ILE A 273 16.63 -4.31 32.37
N THR A 274 16.92 -5.27 33.26
CA THR A 274 17.28 -4.98 34.66
C THR A 274 18.69 -4.45 34.81
N GLY A 275 19.63 -4.93 33.99
CA GLY A 275 21.03 -4.51 34.04
C GLY A 275 21.33 -3.23 33.25
N ALA A 276 20.39 -2.74 32.43
CA ALA A 276 20.58 -1.54 31.62
C ALA A 276 20.72 -0.28 32.50
N SER A 277 21.78 0.48 32.28
CA SER A 277 21.98 1.77 32.93
C SER A 277 21.09 2.86 32.30
N ALA A 278 21.04 4.04 32.92
CA ALA A 278 20.36 5.19 32.34
C ALA A 278 21.02 5.64 31.02
N PHE A 279 22.36 5.68 31.00
CA PHE A 279 23.18 6.09 29.86
C PHE A 279 24.37 5.13 29.67
N GLY A 280 24.66 4.81 28.42
CA GLY A 280 25.82 3.99 28.03
C GLY A 280 25.68 2.52 28.40
N CYS A 281 26.78 1.79 28.33
CA CYS A 281 26.81 0.37 28.67
C CYS A 281 27.06 0.17 30.17
N SER A 282 26.30 -0.74 30.78
CA SER A 282 26.42 -1.08 32.21
C SER A 282 27.54 -2.10 32.44
N SER A 283 28.34 -1.93 33.50
CA SER A 283 29.36 -2.90 33.89
C SER A 283 28.78 -4.27 34.22
N GLU A 284 27.54 -4.31 34.73
CA GLU A 284 26.81 -5.55 34.99
C GLU A 284 26.58 -6.35 33.71
N LEU A 285 26.12 -5.68 32.64
CA LEU A 285 25.86 -6.31 31.36
C LEU A 285 27.14 -6.75 30.65
N ILE A 286 28.20 -5.94 30.72
CA ILE A 286 29.51 -6.28 30.13
C ILE A 286 30.09 -7.54 30.76
N SER A 287 29.93 -7.71 32.08
CA SER A 287 30.44 -8.87 32.81
C SER A 287 29.63 -10.15 32.57
N ASN A 288 28.44 -10.04 31.95
CA ASN A 288 27.52 -11.14 31.77
C ASN A 288 27.71 -11.82 30.40
N SER A 289 28.48 -12.92 30.40
CA SER A 289 28.77 -13.70 29.18
C SER A 289 27.54 -14.34 28.53
N THR A 290 26.47 -14.60 29.30
CA THR A 290 25.22 -15.12 28.75
C THR A 290 24.46 -14.08 27.95
N VAL A 291 24.48 -12.81 28.37
CA VAL A 291 23.85 -11.71 27.63
C VAL A 291 24.63 -11.37 26.36
N THR A 292 25.97 -11.35 26.42
CA THR A 292 26.79 -11.10 25.23
C THR A 292 26.62 -12.21 24.19
N ALA A 293 26.63 -13.48 24.61
CA ALA A 293 26.35 -14.61 23.73
C ALA A 293 24.90 -14.60 23.20
N PHE A 294 23.94 -14.07 23.97
CA PHE A 294 22.56 -13.94 23.52
C PHE A 294 22.40 -12.87 22.43
N LEU A 295 23.12 -11.75 22.53
CA LEU A 295 23.09 -10.66 21.55
C LEU A 295 23.90 -10.97 20.28
N ALA A 296 24.90 -11.85 20.37
CA ALA A 296 25.67 -12.32 19.23
C ALA A 296 24.74 -12.84 18.11
N ASP A 297 25.04 -12.45 16.87
CA ASP A 297 24.28 -12.77 15.66
C ASP A 297 22.77 -12.41 15.71
N ARG A 298 22.36 -11.50 16.60
CA ARG A 298 20.99 -11.00 16.68
C ARG A 298 20.89 -9.53 16.31
N ASN A 299 20.28 -9.28 15.16
CA ASN A 299 19.93 -7.92 14.76
C ASN A 299 18.62 -7.45 15.40
N ASN A 300 18.60 -7.28 16.72
CA ASN A 300 17.53 -6.57 17.43
C ASN A 300 18.08 -5.25 17.98
N TYR A 301 17.90 -4.17 17.21
CA TYR A 301 18.46 -2.87 17.57
C TYR A 301 17.87 -2.27 18.85
N PHE A 302 16.68 -2.70 19.30
CA PHE A 302 16.14 -2.26 20.59
C PHE A 302 16.94 -2.85 21.74
N LEU A 303 17.18 -4.17 21.71
CA LEU A 303 17.99 -4.85 22.73
C LEU A 303 19.45 -4.40 22.70
N ALA A 304 20.03 -4.23 21.50
CA ALA A 304 21.37 -3.67 21.36
C ALA A 304 21.42 -2.22 21.86
N GLY A 305 20.40 -1.41 21.57
CA GLY A 305 20.28 -0.04 22.08
C GLY A 305 20.25 0.03 23.60
N LEU A 306 19.49 -0.86 24.26
CA LEU A 306 19.48 -0.97 25.72
C LEU A 306 20.85 -1.42 26.27
N TYR A 307 21.49 -2.39 25.62
CA TYR A 307 22.78 -2.92 26.05
C TYR A 307 23.90 -1.88 25.95
N TYR A 308 24.06 -1.23 24.78
CA TYR A 308 25.16 -0.30 24.54
C TYR A 308 24.88 1.14 24.97
N GLY A 309 23.62 1.58 24.90
CA GLY A 309 23.23 2.97 25.08
C GLY A 309 22.40 3.25 26.34
N GLY A 310 21.92 2.21 27.02
CA GLY A 310 21.05 2.31 28.18
C GLY A 310 19.62 2.73 27.84
N TRP A 311 18.84 3.04 28.89
CA TRP A 311 17.41 3.36 28.77
C TRP A 311 17.12 4.58 27.91
N VAL A 312 17.98 5.59 27.89
CA VAL A 312 17.79 6.79 27.07
C VAL A 312 17.74 6.44 25.59
N VAL A 313 18.64 5.56 25.13
CA VAL A 313 18.63 5.07 23.74
C VAL A 313 17.45 4.15 23.49
N GLY A 314 17.11 3.26 24.42
CA GLY A 314 15.93 2.40 24.31
C GLY A 314 14.62 3.20 24.12
N VAL A 315 14.42 4.25 24.93
CA VAL A 315 13.26 5.16 24.82
C VAL A 315 13.29 5.94 23.50
N ALA A 316 14.47 6.43 23.09
CA ALA A 316 14.61 7.13 21.81
C ALA A 316 14.22 6.23 20.62
N ILE A 317 14.62 4.96 20.62
CA ILE A 317 14.24 3.97 19.59
C ILE A 317 12.72 3.80 19.53
N VAL A 318 12.05 3.68 20.68
CA VAL A 318 10.57 3.56 20.73
C VAL A 318 9.91 4.83 20.18
N ILE A 319 10.43 6.02 20.52
CA ILE A 319 9.92 7.28 19.96
C ILE A 319 10.08 7.31 18.44
N VAL A 320 11.24 6.90 17.90
CA VAL A 320 11.49 6.84 16.45
C VAL A 320 10.53 5.84 15.77
N LEU A 321 10.26 4.68 16.38
CA LEU A 321 9.28 3.71 15.87
C LEU A 321 7.86 4.29 15.79
N LEU A 322 7.43 5.01 16.83
CA LEU A 322 6.12 5.65 16.85
C LEU A 322 6.03 6.81 15.85
N LEU A 323 7.08 7.63 15.74
CA LEU A 323 7.16 8.69 14.74
C LEU A 323 7.13 8.13 13.33
N PHE A 324 7.85 7.04 13.07
CA PHE A 324 7.82 6.34 11.79
C PHE A 324 6.42 5.82 11.45
N LEU A 325 5.71 5.23 12.40
CA LEU A 325 4.34 4.75 12.19
C LEU A 325 3.38 5.89 11.82
N ILE A 326 3.48 7.03 12.51
CA ILE A 326 2.67 8.22 12.23
C ILE A 326 3.04 8.83 10.86
N ALA A 327 4.33 8.95 10.57
CA ALA A 327 4.84 9.52 9.33
C ALA A 327 4.43 8.67 8.13
N SER A 328 4.65 7.35 8.21
CA SER A 328 4.27 6.39 7.17
C SER A 328 2.76 6.32 6.94
N TYR A 329 1.93 6.45 7.99
CA TYR A 329 0.47 6.52 7.82
C TYR A 329 0.05 7.76 7.03
N ARG A 330 0.69 8.91 7.29
CA ARG A 330 0.43 10.15 6.56
C ARG A 330 0.87 10.09 5.09
N LEU A 331 1.79 9.20 4.73
CA LEU A 331 2.20 9.00 3.33
C LEU A 331 1.05 8.45 2.46
N LEU A 332 0.08 7.77 3.07
CA LEU A 332 -1.10 7.30 2.32
C LEU A 332 -1.87 8.48 1.71
N GLY A 333 -1.97 9.61 2.40
CA GLY A 333 -2.71 10.78 1.94
C GLY A 333 -4.20 10.79 2.30
N LYS A 334 -4.83 11.95 2.06
CA LYS A 334 -6.19 12.24 2.54
C LYS A 334 -7.25 11.48 1.73
N ASN A 335 -7.14 11.56 0.41
CA ASN A 335 -8.10 10.99 -0.54
C ASN A 335 -7.63 9.66 -1.13
N VAL A 336 -6.73 8.96 -0.41
CA VAL A 336 -6.12 7.70 -0.84
C VAL A 336 -7.13 6.60 -1.17
N VAL A 337 -8.34 6.65 -0.61
CA VAL A 337 -9.41 5.68 -0.87
C VAL A 337 -9.75 5.65 -2.36
N PHE A 338 -9.65 6.80 -3.05
CA PHE A 338 -9.88 6.91 -4.48
C PHE A 338 -8.70 6.46 -5.33
N ASN A 339 -7.57 6.08 -4.74
CA ASN A 339 -6.43 5.60 -5.51
C ASN A 339 -6.71 4.19 -6.07
N ARG A 340 -6.37 3.97 -7.35
CA ARG A 340 -6.49 2.70 -8.05
C ARG A 340 -5.67 1.60 -7.41
N ASN A 341 -4.63 1.88 -6.62
CA ASN A 341 -3.82 0.85 -5.92
C ASN A 341 -3.96 0.92 -4.39
N TYR A 342 -5.09 1.44 -3.90
CA TYR A 342 -5.36 1.65 -2.47
C TYR A 342 -5.07 0.44 -1.59
N LEU A 343 -5.46 -0.77 -1.99
CA LEU A 343 -5.24 -1.97 -1.17
C LEU A 343 -3.76 -2.32 -1.00
N VAL A 344 -2.95 -2.11 -2.05
CA VAL A 344 -1.49 -2.32 -2.01
C VAL A 344 -0.86 -1.37 -1.00
N TYR A 345 -1.16 -0.07 -1.08
CA TYR A 345 -0.61 0.91 -0.14
C TYR A 345 -1.06 0.64 1.30
N LYS A 346 -2.31 0.25 1.50
CA LYS A 346 -2.82 -0.13 2.83
C LYS A 346 -2.15 -1.39 3.37
N ALA A 347 -1.95 -2.41 2.56
CA ALA A 347 -1.27 -3.64 2.97
C ALA A 347 0.21 -3.39 3.27
N ALA A 348 0.91 -2.58 2.45
CA ALA A 348 2.29 -2.17 2.70
C ALA A 348 2.43 -1.42 4.03
N TRP A 349 1.52 -0.47 4.30
CA TRP A 349 1.49 0.23 5.59
C TRP A 349 1.19 -0.71 6.76
N TRP A 350 0.18 -1.59 6.63
CA TRP A 350 -0.16 -2.53 7.70
C TRP A 350 0.96 -3.52 7.99
N THR A 351 1.73 -3.94 6.98
CA THR A 351 2.91 -4.79 7.17
C THR A 351 3.95 -4.09 8.05
N LEU A 352 4.30 -2.84 7.72
CA LEU A 352 5.20 -2.03 8.54
C LEU A 352 4.64 -1.77 9.94
N ALA A 353 3.33 -1.49 10.04
CA ALA A 353 2.65 -1.25 11.31
C ALA A 353 2.68 -2.48 12.21
N MET A 354 2.46 -3.68 11.68
CA MET A 354 2.48 -4.93 12.43
C MET A 354 3.88 -5.26 12.94
N ARG A 355 4.92 -4.97 12.15
CA ARG A 355 6.32 -5.07 12.61
C ARG A 355 6.62 -4.15 13.81
N VAL A 356 5.97 -3.00 13.91
CA VAL A 356 6.04 -2.14 15.10
C VAL A 356 5.19 -2.69 16.25
N ILE A 357 3.89 -2.93 16.00
CA ILE A 357 2.88 -3.31 17.01
C ILE A 357 3.23 -4.64 17.68
N TRP A 358 3.75 -5.61 16.92
CA TRP A 358 4.11 -6.94 17.43
C TRP A 358 5.60 -7.07 17.71
N GLY A 359 6.47 -6.39 16.94
CA GLY A 359 7.91 -6.44 17.14
C GLY A 359 8.38 -5.75 18.42
N ILE A 360 7.70 -4.69 18.90
CA ILE A 360 8.01 -4.07 20.20
C ILE A 360 7.74 -5.06 21.34
N PRO A 361 6.51 -5.60 21.54
CA PRO A 361 6.22 -6.59 22.56
C PRO A 361 7.14 -7.82 22.53
N TYR A 362 7.51 -8.30 21.34
CA TYR A 362 8.48 -9.39 21.21
C TYR A 362 9.87 -8.98 21.72
N SER A 363 10.35 -7.80 21.34
CA SER A 363 11.66 -7.28 21.73
C SER A 363 11.79 -7.00 23.23
N ILE A 364 10.69 -6.73 23.92
CA ILE A 364 10.65 -6.60 25.40
C ILE A 364 10.29 -7.90 26.12
N GLY A 365 10.14 -9.01 25.40
CA GLY A 365 9.89 -10.34 25.99
C GLY A 365 8.46 -10.54 26.50
N VAL A 366 7.48 -9.76 26.02
CA VAL A 366 6.07 -9.84 26.44
C VAL A 366 5.27 -10.82 25.59
N LEU A 367 5.46 -10.82 24.27
CA LEU A 367 4.72 -11.70 23.34
C LEU A 367 5.66 -12.66 22.59
N PRO A 368 5.35 -13.97 22.54
CA PRO A 368 6.15 -14.98 21.83
C PRO A 368 5.90 -14.96 20.32
N LEU A 369 5.89 -13.77 19.71
CA LEU A 369 5.68 -13.56 18.27
C LEU A 369 7.00 -13.08 17.67
N PRO A 370 7.86 -13.95 17.09
CA PRO A 370 9.19 -13.58 16.62
C PRO A 370 9.19 -12.77 15.33
N ILE A 371 8.53 -11.61 15.38
CA ILE A 371 8.42 -10.63 14.31
C ILE A 371 9.49 -9.58 14.55
N ALA A 372 10.35 -9.40 13.56
CA ALA A 372 11.42 -8.44 13.63
C ALA A 372 10.85 -7.02 13.60
N LEU A 373 11.49 -6.11 14.33
CA LEU A 373 11.23 -4.68 14.20
C LEU A 373 11.50 -4.24 12.75
N PRO A 374 10.89 -3.12 12.29
CA PRO A 374 11.10 -2.62 10.94
C PRO A 374 12.59 -2.46 10.63
N PHE A 375 13.00 -2.93 9.45
CA PHE A 375 14.37 -2.90 8.94
C PHE A 375 15.39 -3.73 9.75
N ALA A 376 14.95 -4.55 10.72
CA ALA A 376 15.84 -5.39 11.52
C ALA A 376 16.08 -6.79 10.90
N GLY A 377 15.12 -7.33 10.13
CA GLY A 377 15.27 -8.67 9.53
C GLY A 377 16.33 -8.73 8.42
N ARG A 378 17.04 -9.85 8.25
CA ARG A 378 18.05 -10.00 7.17
C ARG A 378 17.42 -9.77 5.80
N ILE A 379 16.35 -10.51 5.49
CA ILE A 379 15.52 -10.37 4.29
C ILE A 379 14.48 -9.25 4.47
N GLY A 380 13.88 -9.15 5.66
CA GLY A 380 12.85 -8.15 5.98
C GLY A 380 13.30 -6.71 5.72
N PHE A 381 14.60 -6.41 5.83
CA PHE A 381 15.16 -5.10 5.47
C PHE A 381 14.81 -4.60 4.07
N TYR A 382 15.01 -5.47 3.08
CA TYR A 382 14.76 -5.14 1.68
C TYR A 382 13.26 -4.98 1.47
N MET A 383 12.47 -5.87 2.06
CA MET A 383 11.02 -5.86 1.93
C MET A 383 10.35 -4.68 2.63
N ASP A 384 10.84 -4.27 3.80
CA ASP A 384 10.43 -3.04 4.47
C ASP A 384 10.76 -1.80 3.62
N THR A 385 11.89 -1.84 2.91
CA THR A 385 12.30 -0.76 2.00
C THR A 385 11.39 -0.71 0.77
N ILE A 386 10.98 -1.85 0.23
CA ILE A 386 9.98 -1.92 -0.85
C ILE A 386 8.63 -1.35 -0.35
N ALA A 387 8.16 -1.79 0.82
CA ALA A 387 6.92 -1.28 1.40
C ALA A 387 6.96 0.24 1.62
N LEU A 388 8.07 0.77 2.14
CA LEU A 388 8.27 2.23 2.26
C LEU A 388 8.30 2.92 0.90
N GLY A 389 8.96 2.33 -0.11
CA GLY A 389 8.97 2.83 -1.48
C GLY A 389 7.57 2.95 -2.07
N LEU A 390 6.72 1.93 -1.90
CA LEU A 390 5.32 1.96 -2.30
C LEU A 390 4.55 3.08 -1.58
N LEU A 391 4.80 3.32 -0.29
CA LEU A 391 4.16 4.42 0.44
C LEU A 391 4.64 5.80 -0.04
N ILE A 392 5.93 5.96 -0.36
CA ILE A 392 6.43 7.21 -0.95
C ILE A 392 5.80 7.44 -2.33
N TRP A 393 5.62 6.39 -3.12
CA TRP A 393 4.92 6.48 -4.40
C TRP A 393 3.45 6.85 -4.24
N SER A 394 2.79 6.31 -3.21
CA SER A 394 1.41 6.67 -2.84
C SER A 394 1.24 8.17 -2.64
N VAL A 395 2.26 8.88 -2.14
CA VAL A 395 2.23 10.36 -2.01
C VAL A 395 2.17 11.05 -3.37
N ILE A 396 2.92 10.55 -4.36
CA ILE A 396 2.95 11.13 -5.71
C ILE A 396 1.56 11.02 -6.33
N GLU A 397 0.97 9.83 -6.28
CA GLU A 397 -0.38 9.60 -6.81
C GLU A 397 -1.46 10.33 -6.00
N SER A 398 -1.36 10.34 -4.66
CA SER A 398 -2.31 11.06 -3.81
C SER A 398 -2.24 12.56 -4.02
N LYS A 399 -1.07 13.12 -4.36
CA LYS A 399 -0.96 14.53 -4.75
C LYS A 399 -1.72 14.80 -6.04
N CYS A 400 -1.57 13.95 -7.06
CA CYS A 400 -2.34 14.08 -8.32
C CYS A 400 -3.85 13.95 -8.07
N ILE A 401 -4.28 13.02 -7.22
CA ILE A 401 -5.69 12.84 -6.84
C ILE A 401 -6.21 14.04 -6.06
N ASP A 402 -5.46 14.54 -5.07
CA ASP A 402 -5.86 15.72 -4.31
C ASP A 402 -5.98 16.96 -5.20
N GLU A 403 -5.13 17.08 -6.23
CA GLU A 403 -5.16 18.15 -7.22
C GLU A 403 -6.34 18.05 -8.21
N SER A 404 -7.00 16.89 -8.34
CA SER A 404 -8.19 16.72 -9.18
C SER A 404 -9.51 16.98 -8.46
N PHE A 405 -9.47 17.26 -7.15
CA PHE A 405 -10.64 17.76 -6.41
C PHE A 405 -10.62 19.29 -6.42
N TYR A 406 -11.46 19.87 -7.29
CA TYR A 406 -11.58 21.32 -7.43
C TYR A 406 -12.62 21.88 -6.47
N ALA A 407 -12.27 22.97 -5.79
CA ALA A 407 -13.25 23.80 -5.10
C ALA A 407 -14.01 24.65 -6.13
N ASP A 408 -15.34 24.60 -6.08
CA ASP A 408 -16.17 25.55 -6.82
C ASP A 408 -16.05 26.93 -6.17
N LYS A 409 -15.53 27.92 -6.90
CA LYS A 409 -15.44 29.31 -6.46
C LYS A 409 -16.26 30.20 -7.37
N ARG A 410 -16.76 31.28 -6.79
CA ARG A 410 -17.40 32.37 -7.51
C ARG A 410 -16.33 33.36 -7.98
N VAL A 411 -16.60 34.11 -9.04
CA VAL A 411 -15.75 35.22 -9.53
C VAL A 411 -15.47 36.22 -8.40
N SER A 412 -16.51 36.52 -7.59
CA SER A 412 -16.41 37.39 -6.41
C SER A 412 -15.50 36.88 -5.28
N ASP A 413 -15.13 35.58 -5.28
CA ASP A 413 -14.19 35.04 -4.30
C ASP A 413 -12.71 35.35 -4.68
N ILE A 414 -12.47 35.77 -5.93
CA ILE A 414 -11.13 35.97 -6.49
C ILE A 414 -10.92 37.43 -6.94
N PHE A 415 -11.96 38.08 -7.44
CA PHE A 415 -11.93 39.45 -7.96
C PHE A 415 -12.86 40.36 -7.16
N GLU A 416 -12.56 41.66 -7.07
CA GLU A 416 -13.43 42.68 -6.43
C GLU A 416 -14.66 43.04 -7.28
N GLY A 417 -15.12 42.15 -8.16
CA GLY A 417 -16.25 42.33 -9.06
C GLY A 417 -16.95 41.02 -9.44
N ALA A 418 -18.10 41.12 -10.11
CA ALA A 418 -18.92 39.98 -10.53
C ALA A 418 -18.72 39.57 -12.01
N GLU A 419 -17.99 40.37 -12.78
CA GLU A 419 -17.81 40.20 -14.23
C GLU A 419 -16.32 40.18 -14.59
N ILE A 420 -15.94 39.31 -15.53
CA ILE A 420 -14.56 39.15 -16.02
C ILE A 420 -14.51 39.26 -17.55
N LYS A 421 -13.40 39.80 -18.06
CA LYS A 421 -13.04 39.73 -19.49
C LYS A 421 -12.02 38.62 -19.71
N LEU A 422 -12.22 37.88 -20.80
CA LEU A 422 -11.33 36.83 -21.26
C LEU A 422 -10.51 37.32 -22.45
N MET A 423 -9.19 37.31 -22.33
CA MET A 423 -8.28 37.61 -23.44
C MET A 423 -7.46 36.37 -23.75
N ASP A 424 -7.38 35.96 -25.02
CA ASP A 424 -6.55 34.83 -25.42
C ASP A 424 -5.07 35.17 -25.16
N TRP A 425 -4.37 34.25 -24.50
CA TRP A 425 -2.98 34.47 -24.07
C TRP A 425 -1.96 33.78 -24.99
N ASP A 426 -2.33 32.67 -25.66
CA ASP A 426 -1.45 31.97 -26.61
C ASP A 426 -2.26 31.09 -27.59
N GLU A 427 -2.04 31.24 -28.90
CA GLU A 427 -2.74 30.46 -29.95
C GLU A 427 -2.09 29.08 -30.24
N ASP A 428 -0.87 28.82 -29.75
CA ASP A 428 -0.06 27.64 -30.13
C ASP A 428 -0.05 26.49 -29.10
N ASN A 429 -0.89 26.53 -28.07
CA ASN A 429 -0.96 25.47 -27.04
C ASN A 429 -2.13 24.50 -27.26
N VAL A 430 -1.92 23.22 -26.95
CA VAL A 430 -2.95 22.15 -26.98
C VAL A 430 -4.10 22.42 -26.00
N PHE A 431 -3.88 23.29 -25.00
CA PHE A 431 -4.87 23.74 -24.03
C PHE A 431 -5.11 25.24 -24.19
N LYS A 432 -6.37 25.67 -24.19
CA LYS A 432 -6.73 27.10 -24.28
C LYS A 432 -6.33 27.81 -22.98
N ILE A 433 -5.32 28.68 -23.06
CA ILE A 433 -4.89 29.52 -21.92
C ILE A 433 -5.45 30.92 -22.13
N VAL A 434 -6.14 31.42 -21.11
CA VAL A 434 -6.87 32.69 -21.15
C VAL A 434 -6.43 33.57 -20.00
N LEU A 435 -6.21 34.84 -20.30
CA LEU A 435 -6.02 35.89 -19.31
C LEU A 435 -7.39 36.37 -18.84
N THR A 436 -7.71 36.13 -17.56
CA THR A 436 -8.90 36.67 -16.90
C THR A 436 -8.59 38.03 -16.30
N CYS A 437 -9.32 39.06 -16.72
CA CYS A 437 -9.18 40.44 -16.25
C CYS A 437 -10.46 40.91 -15.56
N ALA A 438 -10.36 41.36 -14.31
CA ALA A 438 -11.36 42.22 -13.68
C ALA A 438 -10.66 43.45 -13.09
N GLU A 439 -11.07 44.63 -13.54
CA GLU A 439 -10.49 45.93 -13.14
C GLU A 439 -8.95 45.96 -13.25
N GLU A 440 -8.22 45.95 -12.12
CA GLU A 440 -6.75 45.97 -12.05
C GLU A 440 -6.12 44.58 -11.81
N ALA A 441 -6.92 43.55 -11.54
CA ALA A 441 -6.45 42.20 -11.24
C ALA A 441 -6.48 41.31 -12.49
N THR A 442 -5.33 40.69 -12.80
CA THR A 442 -5.18 39.73 -13.88
C THR A 442 -4.77 38.37 -13.32
N VAL A 443 -5.46 37.32 -13.76
CA VAL A 443 -5.14 35.93 -13.41
C VAL A 443 -5.05 35.11 -14.68
N ILE A 444 -4.06 34.24 -14.79
CA ILE A 444 -3.92 33.32 -15.93
C ILE A 444 -4.69 32.03 -15.60
N CYS A 445 -5.55 31.62 -16.52
CA CYS A 445 -6.40 30.44 -16.36
C CYS A 445 -6.27 29.47 -17.54
N PHE A 446 -6.36 28.16 -17.26
CA PHE A 446 -6.75 27.19 -18.29
C PHE A 446 -8.26 27.30 -18.51
N ALA A 447 -8.69 27.29 -19.76
CA ALA A 447 -10.09 27.39 -20.14
C ALA A 447 -10.55 26.13 -20.86
N GLU A 448 -11.70 25.59 -20.44
CA GLU A 448 -12.37 24.46 -21.10
C GLU A 448 -13.83 24.83 -21.37
N GLU A 449 -14.29 24.62 -22.61
CA GLU A 449 -15.61 25.06 -23.07
C GLU A 449 -16.62 23.90 -23.08
N TYR A 450 -17.77 24.11 -22.44
CA TYR A 450 -18.87 23.16 -22.35
C TYR A 450 -20.07 23.64 -23.18
N LYS A 451 -20.11 23.19 -24.44
CA LYS A 451 -21.11 23.61 -25.44
C LYS A 451 -22.56 23.31 -25.08
N GLU A 452 -22.81 22.31 -24.24
CA GLU A 452 -24.18 21.91 -23.82
C GLU A 452 -24.89 23.02 -23.03
N HIS A 453 -24.13 23.88 -22.34
CA HIS A 453 -24.66 24.96 -21.51
C HIS A 453 -24.12 26.35 -21.91
N ASN A 454 -23.29 26.46 -22.96
CA ASN A 454 -22.53 27.69 -23.29
C ASN A 454 -21.70 28.23 -22.10
N VAL A 455 -21.15 27.32 -21.31
CA VAL A 455 -20.37 27.64 -20.10
C VAL A 455 -18.89 27.41 -20.36
N MET A 456 -18.05 28.22 -19.72
CA MET A 456 -16.60 28.04 -19.70
C MET A 456 -16.14 27.77 -18.27
N VAL A 457 -15.32 26.73 -18.12
CA VAL A 457 -14.65 26.41 -16.88
C VAL A 457 -13.24 26.99 -16.92
N LEU A 458 -12.93 27.86 -15.95
CA LEU A 458 -11.64 28.52 -15.82
C LEU A 458 -10.92 27.99 -14.60
N ARG A 459 -9.73 27.42 -14.81
CA ARG A 459 -8.86 26.94 -13.74
C ARG A 459 -7.66 27.88 -13.59
N PRO A 460 -7.57 28.65 -12.50
CA PRO A 460 -6.43 29.51 -12.23
C PRO A 460 -5.13 28.72 -12.08
N ILE A 461 -4.04 29.21 -12.69
CA ILE A 461 -2.73 28.54 -12.68
C ILE A 461 -1.95 28.86 -11.39
N ASP A 462 -2.04 30.10 -10.91
CA ASP A 462 -1.16 30.62 -9.85
C ASP A 462 -1.79 30.64 -8.44
N LEU A 463 -2.99 30.08 -8.26
CA LEU A 463 -3.62 30.03 -6.95
C LEU A 463 -3.15 28.83 -6.11
N ASP A 464 -2.95 29.07 -4.82
CA ASP A 464 -2.52 28.07 -3.84
C ASP A 464 -3.54 26.94 -3.67
N GLU A 465 -4.82 27.20 -3.93
CA GLU A 465 -5.92 26.24 -3.88
C GLU A 465 -6.32 25.78 -5.28
N THR A 466 -6.56 24.48 -5.46
CA THR A 466 -7.17 23.95 -6.69
C THR A 466 -8.64 24.32 -6.71
N CYS A 467 -8.96 25.37 -7.45
CA CYS A 467 -10.32 25.84 -7.66
C CYS A 467 -10.63 25.98 -9.15
N VAL A 468 -11.92 26.01 -9.45
CA VAL A 468 -12.43 26.36 -10.77
C VAL A 468 -13.49 27.45 -10.64
N LEU A 469 -13.56 28.28 -11.65
CA LEU A 469 -14.63 29.26 -11.86
C LEU A 469 -15.49 28.73 -13.00
N ILE A 470 -16.81 28.74 -12.81
CA ILE A 470 -17.78 28.29 -13.81
C ILE A 470 -18.54 29.52 -14.27
N VAL A 471 -18.27 29.97 -15.50
CA VAL A 471 -18.76 31.25 -16.00
C VAL A 471 -19.55 31.08 -17.29
N GLU A 472 -20.59 31.89 -17.46
CA GLU A 472 -21.37 31.99 -18.68
C GLU A 472 -21.19 33.36 -19.34
N LYS A 473 -21.37 33.39 -20.65
CA LYS A 473 -21.25 34.62 -21.43
C LYS A 473 -22.57 35.41 -21.38
N SER A 474 -22.48 36.70 -21.07
CA SER A 474 -23.63 37.60 -21.13
C SER A 474 -24.14 37.74 -22.58
N ALA A 475 -25.47 37.73 -22.78
CA ALA A 475 -26.08 37.83 -24.11
C ALA A 475 -25.83 39.20 -24.78
N ASP A 476 -25.68 40.25 -23.96
CA ASP A 476 -25.65 41.64 -24.41
C ASP A 476 -24.24 42.26 -24.37
N THR A 477 -23.26 41.57 -23.75
CA THR A 477 -21.89 42.08 -23.57
C THR A 477 -20.85 40.99 -23.77
N ASP A 478 -19.62 41.36 -24.10
CA ASP A 478 -18.49 40.40 -24.22
C ASP A 478 -17.89 40.03 -22.85
N LEU A 479 -18.72 40.10 -21.80
CA LEU A 479 -18.36 39.88 -20.40
C LEU A 479 -18.88 38.53 -19.93
N TRP A 480 -18.11 37.91 -19.05
CA TRP A 480 -18.42 36.62 -18.44
C TRP A 480 -18.75 36.82 -16.97
N HIS A 481 -19.76 36.11 -16.47
CA HIS A 481 -20.19 36.16 -15.08
C HIS A 481 -20.42 34.75 -14.55
N ASP A 482 -20.51 34.60 -13.23
CA ASP A 482 -20.82 33.30 -12.62
C ASP A 482 -22.15 32.74 -13.12
N VAL A 483 -22.18 31.45 -13.44
CA VAL A 483 -23.44 30.72 -13.63
C VAL A 483 -24.26 30.82 -12.33
N GLU A 484 -25.48 31.33 -12.40
CA GLU A 484 -26.34 31.49 -11.22
C GLU A 484 -26.96 30.15 -10.74
N ASP A 485 -27.22 29.22 -11.66
CA ASP A 485 -27.83 27.93 -11.35
C ASP A 485 -26.83 26.94 -10.72
N ASP A 486 -26.97 26.72 -9.41
CA ASP A 486 -26.13 25.78 -8.64
C ASP A 486 -26.21 24.34 -9.17
N THR A 487 -27.32 23.93 -9.79
CA THR A 487 -27.46 22.57 -10.35
C THR A 487 -26.57 22.40 -11.58
N VAL A 488 -26.62 23.36 -12.50
CA VAL A 488 -25.76 23.41 -13.70
C VAL A 488 -24.30 23.51 -13.31
N ARG A 489 -23.95 24.33 -12.30
CA ARG A 489 -22.59 24.39 -11.76
C ARG A 489 -22.12 23.04 -11.25
N SER A 490 -22.94 22.35 -10.46
CA SER A 490 -22.59 21.05 -9.91
C SER A 490 -22.38 19.97 -10.98
N GLU A 491 -23.21 19.98 -12.02
CA GLU A 491 -23.12 19.07 -13.17
C GLU A 491 -21.85 19.33 -13.98
N ILE A 492 -21.54 20.60 -14.28
CA ILE A 492 -20.34 20.98 -15.04
C ILE A 492 -19.08 20.69 -14.23
N LEU A 493 -19.08 20.98 -12.93
CA LEU A 493 -17.97 20.63 -12.04
C LEU A 493 -17.70 19.13 -12.04
N GLN A 494 -18.76 18.32 -11.95
CA GLN A 494 -18.64 16.86 -11.99
C GLN A 494 -18.06 16.40 -13.32
N LYS A 495 -18.58 16.89 -14.45
CA LYS A 495 -18.09 16.55 -15.80
C LYS A 495 -16.64 16.98 -16.00
N TYR A 496 -16.26 18.16 -15.50
CA TYR A 496 -14.87 18.64 -15.53
C TYR A 496 -13.94 17.79 -14.68
N MET A 497 -14.37 17.35 -13.50
CA MET A 497 -13.62 16.42 -12.65
C MET A 497 -13.46 15.04 -13.29
N GLU A 498 -14.48 14.55 -13.99
CA GLU A 498 -14.44 13.29 -14.72
C GLU A 498 -13.44 13.35 -15.90
N ASN A 499 -13.47 14.43 -16.69
CA ASN A 499 -12.56 14.64 -17.82
C ASN A 499 -11.11 14.86 -17.39
N ASN A 500 -10.87 15.55 -16.26
CA ASN A 500 -9.53 15.87 -15.76
C ASN A 500 -9.04 14.90 -14.67
N ARG A 501 -9.61 13.70 -14.62
CA ARG A 501 -9.26 12.68 -13.64
C ARG A 501 -7.87 12.09 -13.93
N PRO A 502 -6.99 11.95 -12.93
CA PRO A 502 -5.70 11.31 -13.14
C PRO A 502 -5.85 9.78 -13.26
N ASP A 503 -5.01 9.14 -14.09
CA ASP A 503 -5.02 7.68 -14.32
C ASP A 503 -4.95 6.83 -13.03
N CYS A 504 -4.33 7.40 -11.99
CA CYS A 504 -4.18 6.75 -10.69
C CYS A 504 -5.43 6.82 -9.80
N MET A 505 -6.46 7.58 -10.18
CA MET A 505 -7.74 7.63 -9.49
C MET A 505 -8.68 6.54 -10.04
N GLU A 506 -9.45 5.92 -9.16
CA GLU A 506 -10.46 4.91 -9.47
C GLU A 506 -11.86 5.53 -9.61
N VAL A 507 -12.71 4.96 -10.48
CA VAL A 507 -14.01 5.54 -10.84
C VAL A 507 -14.93 5.56 -9.62
N VAL A 508 -15.41 6.77 -9.29
CA VAL A 508 -16.48 6.99 -8.31
C VAL A 508 -17.73 7.35 -9.10
N GLU A 509 -18.36 6.35 -9.71
CA GLU A 509 -19.78 6.43 -10.09
C GLU A 509 -20.67 6.21 -8.89
#